data_AF-A0A3D9GYE4-F1
#
_entry.id   AF-A0A3D9GYE4-F1
#
_cell.length_a   1.000
_cell.length_b   1.000
_cell.length_c   1.000
_cell.angle_alpha   90.00
_cell.angle_beta   90.00
_cell.angle_gamma   90.00
#
_symmetry.space_group_name_H-M   'P 1'
#
loop_
_entity.id
_entity.type
_entity.pdbx_description
1 polymer ?
#
loop_
_entity_poly.entity_id
_entity_poly.type
_entity_poly.pdbx_seq_one_letter_code
_entity_poly.pdbx_strand_id
1 'polypeptide(L)'
;MADRDNLAVSPAWRVVSVPVATVWTSPSSPRALDAPALAGFAPSEPGGGKREAMGQSDSGNALEMENDPGIARGSGIEAWLAAMTVPDKLDLCAGNRVQTQALYGTPVLAYEEQDGWSRVAIPGQLSPKDENGYPGWIPTEQLLPLSEEQALRLLDSGGSVPGAAAVSASVIVTAPMTDLELLSSSAKMRISFLTRLPLATEEERGTVLEVESGDEAQAETDFQAESVAGPDAGAFPQAGSVPIDGFGAGANSRGDSFVVVQTPHGLARIRRADVQVVAEPGEYPAVHPDGQNKGQAIVAQAKRFLGLPYLWGGMSAWGYDCSGFAHSMHLACGIVIPRDASAQALHGASIPPEELQPGDLLFFAYEQGKGRVHHVGIYAGDGHMIHSPDSASSVELIPLKGYKLADEHCVSRRYWT
;
A
#
# COMPACT_ATOMS: atom_id res chain seq x y z
N MET A 1 30.71 29.99 12.02
CA MET A 1 29.36 29.97 11.45
C MET A 1 28.60 28.93 12.24
N ALA A 2 27.60 29.37 13.01
CA ALA A 2 26.95 28.57 14.04
C ALA A 2 26.15 27.40 13.44
N ASP A 3 26.33 26.22 14.04
CA ASP A 3 25.46 25.05 13.93
C ASP A 3 24.00 25.49 14.12
N ARG A 4 23.17 25.32 13.09
CA ARG A 4 21.73 25.51 13.21
C ARG A 4 21.12 24.19 13.67
N ASP A 5 20.80 24.16 14.95
CA ASP A 5 19.66 23.49 15.59
C ASP A 5 19.30 22.07 15.08
N ASN A 6 20.13 21.09 15.42
CA ASN A 6 19.65 19.73 15.57
C ASN A 6 19.15 19.53 17.01
N LEU A 7 17.82 19.53 17.20
CA LEU A 7 17.22 19.34 18.51
C LEU A 7 16.88 17.86 18.68
N ALA A 8 17.67 17.16 19.50
CA ALA A 8 17.27 15.86 20.01
C ALA A 8 15.98 16.05 20.81
N VAL A 9 14.86 15.58 20.25
CA VAL A 9 13.55 15.64 20.90
C VAL A 9 13.32 14.33 21.65
N SER A 10 12.53 14.38 22.72
CA SER A 10 12.02 13.15 23.32
C SER A 10 11.24 12.36 22.27
N PRO A 11 11.45 11.04 22.15
CA PRO A 11 10.70 10.23 21.20
C PRO A 11 9.19 10.42 21.36
N ALA A 12 8.50 10.67 20.25
CA ALA A 12 7.07 10.94 20.23
C ALA A 12 6.40 10.16 19.09
N TRP A 13 5.25 9.59 19.39
CA TRP A 13 4.43 8.91 18.39
C TRP A 13 3.79 9.92 17.44
N ARG A 14 3.84 9.59 16.15
CA ARG A 14 3.20 10.30 15.06
C ARG A 14 2.45 9.30 14.18
N VAL A 15 1.55 9.80 13.33
CA VAL A 15 0.87 9.01 12.32
C VAL A 15 1.05 9.61 10.93
N VAL A 16 1.27 8.77 9.94
CA VAL A 16 1.33 9.20 8.53
C VAL A 16 -0.04 9.72 8.08
N SER A 17 -0.06 10.96 7.59
CA SER A 17 -1.27 11.68 7.21
C SER A 17 -1.43 11.88 5.70
N VAL A 18 -0.51 11.35 4.88
CA VAL A 18 -0.61 11.33 3.43
C VAL A 18 -0.90 9.92 2.92
N PRO A 19 -1.44 9.74 1.70
CA PRO A 19 -1.69 8.42 1.12
C PRO A 19 -0.52 7.44 1.27
N VAL A 20 0.68 7.94 1.00
CA VAL A 20 1.96 7.25 1.20
C VAL A 20 3.04 8.30 1.46
N ALA A 21 3.76 8.15 2.57
CA ALA A 21 4.92 8.96 2.87
C ALA A 21 6.18 8.27 2.33
N THR A 22 6.97 8.98 1.54
CA THR A 22 8.29 8.51 1.12
C THR A 22 9.30 8.83 2.22
N VAL A 23 10.06 7.82 2.62
CA VAL A 23 11.06 7.94 3.69
C VAL A 23 12.43 8.15 3.06
N TRP A 24 13.01 9.30 3.34
CA TRP A 24 14.26 9.78 2.73
C TRP A 24 15.47 9.37 3.55
N THR A 25 16.62 9.28 2.89
CA THR A 25 17.90 9.00 3.57
C THR A 25 18.40 10.19 4.40
N SER A 26 18.07 11.41 3.99
CA SER A 26 18.36 12.66 4.71
C SER A 26 17.37 13.76 4.28
N PRO A 27 17.21 14.84 5.06
CA PRO A 27 16.44 16.03 4.67
C PRO A 27 16.92 16.70 3.36
N SER A 28 18.20 16.50 3.00
CA SER A 28 18.81 17.05 1.79
C SER A 28 18.75 16.14 0.57
N SER A 29 18.23 14.91 0.73
CA SER A 29 18.16 13.90 -0.33
C SER A 29 17.17 14.20 -1.47
N PRO A 30 16.00 14.83 -1.21
CA PRO A 30 15.08 15.20 -2.29
C PRO A 30 15.70 16.18 -3.28
N ARG A 31 15.34 16.02 -4.55
CA ARG A 31 15.64 16.94 -5.64
C ARG A 31 14.46 17.88 -5.86
N ALA A 32 14.66 18.93 -6.66
CA ALA A 32 13.58 19.84 -7.04
C ALA A 32 12.38 19.13 -7.69
N LEU A 33 12.63 18.10 -8.51
CA LEU A 33 11.57 17.31 -9.15
C LEU A 33 10.77 16.44 -8.15
N ASP A 34 11.32 16.18 -6.97
CA ASP A 34 10.70 15.36 -5.94
C ASP A 34 9.70 16.14 -5.06
N ALA A 35 9.56 17.46 -5.28
CA ALA A 35 8.67 18.33 -4.51
C ALA A 35 7.23 17.80 -4.36
N PRO A 36 6.59 17.18 -5.37
CA PRO A 36 5.24 16.64 -5.19
C PRO A 36 5.16 15.55 -4.11
N ALA A 37 6.20 14.73 -3.93
CA ALA A 37 6.24 13.68 -2.91
C ALA A 37 6.46 14.21 -1.49
N LEU A 38 6.83 15.48 -1.34
CA LEU A 38 7.06 16.13 -0.04
C LEU A 38 5.79 16.76 0.54
N ALA A 39 4.82 17.06 -0.32
CA ALA A 39 3.61 17.78 0.08
C ALA A 39 2.77 17.01 1.11
N GLY A 40 2.29 17.72 2.12
CA GLY A 40 1.23 17.25 3.02
C GLY A 40 -0.13 17.06 2.33
N PHE A 41 -1.06 16.42 3.03
CA PHE A 41 -2.45 16.33 2.59
C PHE A 41 -3.25 17.49 3.19
N ALA A 42 -3.79 18.35 2.33
CA ALA A 42 -4.70 19.42 2.72
C ALA A 42 -6.07 19.13 2.08
N PRO A 43 -7.07 18.65 2.84
CA PRO A 43 -8.41 18.49 2.31
C PRO A 43 -8.95 19.87 1.93
N SER A 44 -9.15 20.12 0.64
CA SER A 44 -9.80 21.33 0.15
C SER A 44 -11.31 21.18 0.23
N GLU A 45 -12.03 22.19 0.73
CA GLU A 45 -13.48 22.23 0.61
C GLU A 45 -13.92 22.22 -0.86
N PRO A 46 -15.01 21.52 -1.21
CA PRO A 46 -15.54 21.55 -2.57
C PRO A 46 -16.15 22.93 -2.87
N GLY A 47 -15.36 23.86 -3.42
CA GLY A 47 -15.90 25.20 -3.74
C GLY A 47 -14.97 26.29 -4.30
N GLY A 48 -13.69 26.02 -4.59
CA GLY A 48 -12.76 27.01 -5.16
C GLY A 48 -12.63 26.90 -6.68
N GLY A 49 -13.26 27.79 -7.43
CA GLY A 49 -13.49 27.67 -8.88
C GLY A 49 -12.25 27.51 -9.78
N LYS A 50 -12.42 26.67 -10.83
CA LYS A 50 -11.53 26.58 -12.00
C LYS A 50 -11.69 27.83 -12.87
N ARG A 51 -10.57 28.46 -13.26
CA ARG A 51 -10.50 29.22 -14.51
C ARG A 51 -9.87 28.33 -15.58
N GLU A 52 -10.57 28.26 -16.70
CA GLU A 52 -10.29 27.45 -17.88
C GLU A 52 -8.95 27.80 -18.53
N ALA A 53 -8.26 26.77 -19.04
CA ALA A 53 -7.41 26.92 -20.21
C ALA A 53 -7.54 25.66 -21.09
N MET A 54 -7.95 25.90 -22.32
CA MET A 54 -8.31 24.97 -23.39
C MET A 54 -7.07 24.63 -24.22
N GLY A 55 -6.86 23.38 -24.66
CA GLY A 55 -5.87 23.09 -25.71
C GLY A 55 -5.32 21.65 -25.83
N GLN A 56 -6.09 20.77 -26.51
CA GLN A 56 -5.72 19.73 -27.49
C GLN A 56 -4.65 18.62 -27.21
N SER A 57 -5.19 17.39 -27.15
CA SER A 57 -4.77 16.06 -27.67
C SER A 57 -3.33 15.79 -28.15
N ASP A 58 -2.72 14.70 -27.67
CA ASP A 58 -2.52 13.47 -28.48
C ASP A 58 -2.20 12.21 -27.64
N SER A 59 -2.43 11.04 -28.26
CA SER A 59 -2.67 9.68 -27.71
C SER A 59 -1.51 8.89 -27.08
N GLY A 60 -1.83 7.98 -26.13
CA GLY A 60 -0.97 6.84 -25.77
C GLY A 60 -1.36 6.05 -24.51
N ASN A 61 -2.16 4.98 -24.69
CA ASN A 61 -2.52 3.88 -23.77
C ASN A 61 -1.97 3.88 -22.33
N ALA A 62 -2.76 4.42 -21.40
CA ALA A 62 -2.69 4.17 -19.95
C ALA A 62 -4.08 3.68 -19.53
N LEU A 63 -4.15 2.74 -18.57
CA LEU A 63 -5.39 2.30 -17.93
C LEU A 63 -6.31 3.50 -17.72
N GLU A 64 -7.50 3.49 -18.34
CA GLU A 64 -8.46 4.60 -18.23
C GLU A 64 -8.89 4.73 -16.77
N MET A 65 -8.20 5.58 -16.02
CA MET A 65 -8.63 6.06 -14.72
C MET A 65 -9.73 7.09 -14.99
N GLU A 66 -10.98 6.72 -14.71
CA GLU A 66 -12.13 7.62 -14.81
C GLU A 66 -11.83 8.98 -14.14
N ASN A 67 -12.25 10.06 -14.79
CA ASN A 67 -12.01 11.43 -14.37
C ASN A 67 -12.93 11.82 -13.20
N ASP A 68 -12.58 11.46 -11.95
CA ASP A 68 -13.27 11.98 -10.74
C ASP A 68 -12.69 13.35 -10.33
N PRO A 69 -13.49 14.45 -10.38
CA PRO A 69 -13.05 15.79 -9.99
C PRO A 69 -12.79 16.00 -8.49
N GLY A 70 -13.12 15.03 -7.62
CA GLY A 70 -12.95 15.12 -6.16
C GLY A 70 -11.58 14.68 -5.62
N ILE A 71 -10.71 14.12 -6.45
CA ILE A 71 -9.33 13.75 -6.06
C ILE A 71 -8.42 14.93 -6.43
N ALA A 72 -7.67 15.46 -5.46
CA ALA A 72 -6.71 16.54 -5.68
C ALA A 72 -5.59 16.08 -6.64
N ARG A 73 -5.80 16.21 -7.94
CA ARG A 73 -4.81 15.93 -8.99
C ARG A 73 -3.86 17.12 -9.09
N GLY A 74 -2.64 16.98 -8.57
CA GLY A 74 -1.60 18.02 -8.67
C GLY A 74 -0.49 17.98 -7.62
N SER A 75 -0.60 17.13 -6.60
CA SER A 75 0.40 16.94 -5.55
C SER A 75 0.46 15.46 -5.13
N GLY A 76 1.48 15.08 -4.36
CA GLY A 76 1.63 13.72 -3.87
C GLY A 76 2.30 12.76 -4.85
N ILE A 77 2.12 11.47 -4.58
CA ILE A 77 2.85 10.38 -5.24
C ILE A 77 2.56 10.29 -6.75
N GLU A 78 1.33 10.52 -7.19
CA GLU A 78 0.95 10.40 -8.61
C GLU A 78 1.62 11.49 -9.46
N ALA A 79 1.59 12.73 -8.98
CA ALA A 79 2.27 13.86 -9.62
C ALA A 79 3.80 13.64 -9.64
N TRP A 80 4.37 13.08 -8.57
CA TRP A 80 5.79 12.75 -8.51
C TRP A 80 6.17 11.67 -9.53
N LEU A 81 5.41 10.57 -9.59
CA LEU A 81 5.65 9.48 -10.52
C LEU A 81 5.52 9.93 -11.98
N ALA A 82 4.55 10.79 -12.29
CA ALA A 82 4.35 11.35 -13.61
C ALA A 82 5.49 12.29 -14.04
N ALA A 83 6.16 12.95 -13.09
CA ALA A 83 7.26 13.87 -13.36
C ALA A 83 8.61 13.17 -13.61
N MET A 84 8.76 11.89 -13.24
CA MET A 84 10.04 11.18 -13.31
C MET A 84 10.27 10.42 -14.61
N THR A 85 11.44 10.63 -15.22
CA THR A 85 11.98 9.76 -16.28
C THR A 85 12.64 8.50 -15.69
N VAL A 86 13.01 7.52 -16.54
CA VAL A 86 13.74 6.32 -16.07
C VAL A 86 15.08 6.67 -15.38
N PRO A 87 15.93 7.56 -15.93
CA PRO A 87 17.11 8.06 -15.21
C PRO A 87 16.79 8.67 -13.84
N ASP A 88 15.71 9.44 -13.71
CA ASP A 88 15.33 10.05 -12.44
C ASP A 88 14.93 8.99 -11.41
N LYS A 89 14.24 7.93 -11.84
CA LYS A 89 13.89 6.77 -10.99
C LYS A 89 15.11 5.97 -10.56
N LEU A 90 16.07 5.76 -11.46
CA LEU A 90 17.33 5.06 -11.15
C LEU A 90 18.16 5.82 -10.10
N ASP A 91 18.18 7.14 -10.17
CA ASP A 91 18.91 8.00 -9.24
C ASP A 91 18.32 7.98 -7.81
N LEU A 92 17.07 7.53 -7.61
CA LEU A 92 16.54 7.26 -6.26
C LEU A 92 17.38 6.21 -5.53
N CYS A 93 17.83 5.18 -6.26
CA CYS A 93 18.71 4.12 -5.77
C CYS A 93 20.18 4.53 -5.83
N ALA A 94 20.66 4.92 -7.02
CA ALA A 94 22.08 5.19 -7.26
C ALA A 94 22.61 6.37 -6.44
N GLY A 95 21.76 7.38 -6.22
CA GLY A 95 22.04 8.52 -5.34
C GLY A 95 21.75 8.26 -3.87
N ASN A 96 21.33 7.04 -3.49
CA ASN A 96 20.92 6.66 -2.14
C ASN A 96 19.96 7.69 -1.51
N ARG A 97 18.84 7.99 -2.19
CA ARG A 97 17.92 9.07 -1.82
C ARG A 97 16.77 8.61 -0.93
N VAL A 98 16.23 7.43 -1.21
CA VAL A 98 15.04 6.88 -0.55
C VAL A 98 15.39 5.59 0.19
N GLN A 99 14.82 5.44 1.38
CA GLN A 99 14.90 4.26 2.24
C GLN A 99 13.72 3.30 2.01
N THR A 100 12.49 3.80 2.18
CA THR A 100 11.25 3.01 2.14
C THR A 100 10.03 3.93 1.94
N GLN A 101 8.82 3.39 2.06
CA GLN A 101 7.56 4.12 2.11
C GLN A 101 6.71 3.65 3.28
N ALA A 102 5.88 4.53 3.85
CA ALA A 102 4.88 4.20 4.88
C ALA A 102 3.48 4.61 4.42
N LEU A 103 2.47 3.76 4.63
CA LEU A 103 1.11 3.98 4.17
C LEU A 103 0.34 4.94 5.09
N TYR A 104 -0.75 5.52 4.59
CA TYR A 104 -1.68 6.32 5.38
C TYR A 104 -2.09 5.62 6.68
N GLY A 105 -2.13 6.35 7.80
CA GLY A 105 -2.48 5.79 9.10
C GLY A 105 -1.38 4.98 9.78
N THR A 106 -0.20 4.81 9.16
CA THR A 106 0.92 4.08 9.77
C THR A 106 1.47 4.86 10.96
N PRO A 107 1.51 4.28 12.18
CA PRO A 107 2.19 4.88 13.32
C PRO A 107 3.70 4.82 13.14
N VAL A 108 4.39 5.91 13.49
CA VAL A 108 5.85 6.03 13.44
C VAL A 108 6.36 6.68 14.73
N LEU A 109 7.55 6.27 15.16
CA LEU A 109 8.22 6.87 16.32
C LEU A 109 9.19 7.94 15.83
N ALA A 110 8.88 9.22 16.04
CA ALA A 110 9.76 10.34 15.71
C ALA A 110 10.71 10.63 16.88
N TYR A 111 12.00 10.80 16.63
CA TYR A 111 13.01 10.96 17.69
C TYR A 111 14.05 12.06 17.42
N GLU A 112 13.97 12.73 16.27
CA GLU A 112 14.82 13.86 15.89
C GLU A 112 14.00 14.76 14.97
N GLU A 113 14.08 16.09 15.13
CA GLU A 113 13.47 17.05 14.22
C GLU A 113 14.51 18.06 13.73
N GLN A 114 14.53 18.31 12.42
CA GLN A 114 15.45 19.22 11.76
C GLN A 114 14.77 19.92 10.59
N ASP A 115 14.70 21.26 10.61
CA ASP A 115 14.26 22.09 9.46
C ASP A 115 12.92 21.64 8.81
N GLY A 116 11.93 21.25 9.62
CA GLY A 116 10.64 20.77 9.12
C GLY A 116 10.63 19.31 8.68
N TRP A 117 11.65 18.54 9.06
CA TRP A 117 11.75 17.10 8.88
C TRP A 117 11.77 16.38 10.23
N SER A 118 11.16 15.20 10.26
CA SER A 118 11.23 14.30 11.40
C SER A 118 12.00 13.05 11.00
N ARG A 119 13.01 12.68 11.79
CA ARG A 119 13.61 11.36 11.71
C ARG A 119 12.74 10.39 12.49
N VAL A 120 12.37 9.30 11.84
CA VAL A 120 11.41 8.33 12.36
C VAL A 120 11.97 6.92 12.32
N ALA A 121 11.41 6.04 13.14
CA ALA A 121 11.43 4.59 12.97
C ALA A 121 10.01 4.07 12.68
N ILE A 122 9.88 3.10 11.76
CA ILE A 122 8.61 2.48 11.36
C ILE A 122 8.55 1.05 11.92
N PRO A 123 7.84 0.80 13.05
CA PRO A 123 7.89 -0.48 13.74
C PRO A 123 7.43 -1.67 12.89
N GLY A 124 6.41 -1.48 12.06
CA GLY A 124 5.88 -2.54 11.17
C GLY A 124 6.83 -2.98 10.06
N GLN A 125 7.95 -2.28 9.86
CA GLN A 125 8.96 -2.61 8.86
C GLN A 125 10.24 -3.08 9.54
N LEU A 126 10.33 -4.37 9.82
CA LEU A 126 11.47 -4.97 10.51
C LEU A 126 12.79 -4.73 9.74
N SER A 127 13.80 -4.24 10.45
CA SER A 127 15.11 -3.90 9.90
C SER A 127 16.21 -4.03 10.95
N PRO A 128 17.42 -4.51 10.60
CA PRO A 128 18.55 -4.51 11.51
C PRO A 128 19.16 -3.10 11.71
N LYS A 129 18.67 -2.08 11.00
CA LYS A 129 19.21 -0.71 11.04
C LYS A 129 18.86 0.04 12.33
N ASP A 130 17.75 -0.31 12.98
CA ASP A 130 17.24 0.31 14.20
C ASP A 130 16.27 -0.67 14.88
N GLU A 131 16.38 -0.84 16.20
CA GLU A 131 15.57 -1.79 16.97
C GLU A 131 14.08 -1.40 17.03
N ASN A 132 13.78 -0.12 16.81
CA ASN A 132 12.42 0.41 16.87
C ASN A 132 11.67 0.30 15.51
N GLY A 133 12.33 -0.19 14.45
CA GLY A 133 11.74 -0.33 13.11
C GLY A 133 12.58 0.34 12.02
N TYR A 134 12.03 0.48 10.80
CA TYR A 134 12.83 1.00 9.69
C TYR A 134 13.08 2.51 9.82
N PRO A 135 14.35 2.97 9.84
CA PRO A 135 14.65 4.37 10.08
C PRO A 135 14.69 5.22 8.80
N GLY A 136 14.41 6.51 8.93
CA GLY A 136 14.70 7.52 7.91
C GLY A 136 13.97 8.84 8.17
N TRP A 137 13.90 9.71 7.16
CA TRP A 137 13.39 11.08 7.29
C TRP A 137 12.08 11.28 6.53
N ILE A 138 11.09 11.89 7.17
CA ILE A 138 9.80 12.27 6.58
C ILE A 138 9.58 13.77 6.81
N PRO A 139 9.05 14.54 5.85
CA PRO A 139 8.61 15.91 6.13
C PRO A 139 7.62 15.92 7.29
N THR A 140 7.86 16.76 8.31
CA THR A 140 7.03 16.80 9.50
C THR A 140 5.57 17.16 9.17
N GLU A 141 5.33 17.90 8.09
CA GLU A 141 3.97 18.22 7.61
C GLU A 141 3.18 17.01 7.11
N GLN A 142 3.83 15.88 6.81
CA GLN A 142 3.18 14.62 6.46
C GLN A 142 2.83 13.78 7.69
N LEU A 143 3.15 14.26 8.89
CA LEU A 143 2.95 13.57 10.16
C LEU A 143 2.01 14.36 11.07
N LEU A 144 1.00 13.67 11.62
CA LEU A 144 0.16 14.22 12.68
C LEU A 144 0.55 13.65 14.06
N PRO A 145 0.37 14.41 15.15
CA PRO A 145 0.57 13.89 16.50
C PRO A 145 -0.29 12.64 16.76
N LEU A 146 0.27 11.67 17.48
CA LEU A 146 -0.44 10.46 17.89
C LEU A 146 -0.12 10.19 19.37
N SER A 147 -1.13 9.92 20.21
CA SER A 147 -0.83 9.56 21.59
C SER A 147 -0.19 8.16 21.65
N GLU A 148 0.60 7.89 22.69
CA GLU A 148 1.18 6.56 22.90
C GLU A 148 0.10 5.48 23.00
N GLU A 149 -1.02 5.77 23.67
CA GLU A 149 -2.15 4.85 23.74
C GLU A 149 -2.73 4.53 22.36
N GLN A 150 -2.92 5.54 21.50
CA GLN A 150 -3.40 5.33 20.14
C GLN A 150 -2.38 4.56 19.30
N ALA A 151 -1.09 4.87 19.43
CA ALA A 151 -0.02 4.17 18.75
C ALA A 151 0.03 2.70 19.13
N LEU A 152 -0.02 2.39 20.42
CA LEU A 152 -0.02 1.02 20.92
C LEU A 152 -1.24 0.25 20.40
N ARG A 153 -2.44 0.85 20.36
CA ARG A 153 -3.62 0.20 19.75
C ARG A 153 -3.45 -0.09 18.25
N LEU A 154 -2.78 0.81 17.53
CA LEU A 154 -2.52 0.63 16.10
C LEU A 154 -1.41 -0.40 15.81
N LEU A 155 -0.41 -0.47 16.69
CA LEU A 155 0.72 -1.39 16.59
C LEU A 155 0.42 -2.78 17.14
N ASP A 156 -0.55 -2.90 18.05
CA ASP A 156 -0.79 -4.14 18.77
C ASP A 156 -1.04 -5.27 17.77
N SER A 157 -0.06 -6.15 17.79
CA SER A 157 0.03 -7.38 17.03
C SER A 157 0.20 -8.59 17.94
N GLY A 158 -0.34 -8.50 19.17
CA GLY A 158 -0.37 -9.58 20.14
C GLY A 158 0.47 -9.32 21.40
N GLY A 159 0.76 -8.07 21.73
CA GLY A 159 1.48 -7.67 22.94
C GLY A 159 0.52 -7.08 23.97
N SER A 160 -0.01 -7.93 24.87
CA SER A 160 -0.89 -7.52 25.97
C SER A 160 -0.40 -6.24 26.67
N VAL A 161 -1.07 -5.11 26.44
CA VAL A 161 -0.94 -3.92 27.30
C VAL A 161 -1.92 -4.12 28.46
N PRO A 162 -1.46 -4.29 29.71
CA PRO A 162 -2.36 -4.46 30.85
C PRO A 162 -3.24 -3.23 31.03
N GLY A 163 -4.55 -3.39 30.84
CA GLY A 163 -5.54 -2.32 31.01
C GLY A 163 -5.90 -1.53 29.74
N ALA A 164 -5.37 -1.88 28.57
CA ALA A 164 -5.90 -1.34 27.31
C ALA A 164 -7.33 -1.87 27.07
N ALA A 165 -8.28 -0.96 26.85
CA ALA A 165 -9.64 -1.31 26.45
C ALA A 165 -9.64 -2.18 25.19
N ALA A 166 -10.69 -3.00 25.02
CA ALA A 166 -10.86 -3.94 23.89
C ALA A 166 -10.40 -3.30 22.58
N VAL A 167 -9.38 -3.90 21.96
CA VAL A 167 -8.78 -3.37 20.74
C VAL A 167 -9.85 -3.39 19.66
N SER A 168 -10.11 -2.23 19.06
CA SER A 168 -11.11 -2.10 18.01
C SER A 168 -10.63 -2.88 16.79
N ALA A 169 -11.54 -3.64 16.17
CA ALA A 169 -11.28 -4.30 14.89
C ALA A 169 -10.66 -3.31 13.89
N SER A 170 -9.88 -3.80 12.95
CA SER A 170 -9.26 -2.98 11.91
C SER A 170 -9.85 -3.26 10.55
N VAL A 171 -9.77 -2.28 9.66
CA VAL A 171 -10.10 -2.38 8.25
C VAL A 171 -8.79 -2.37 7.47
N ILE A 172 -8.60 -3.36 6.62
CA ILE A 172 -7.42 -3.48 5.77
C ILE A 172 -7.88 -3.39 4.31
N VAL A 173 -7.26 -2.48 3.55
CA VAL A 173 -7.50 -2.35 2.11
C VAL A 173 -6.95 -3.58 1.39
N THR A 174 -7.86 -4.31 0.73
CA THR A 174 -7.55 -5.52 -0.03
C THR A 174 -7.58 -5.28 -1.53
N ALA A 175 -8.28 -4.26 -2.03
CA ALA A 175 -8.12 -3.80 -3.42
C ALA A 175 -6.70 -3.24 -3.66
N PRO A 176 -6.16 -3.24 -4.89
CA PRO A 176 -4.88 -2.58 -5.17
C PRO A 176 -4.91 -1.11 -4.74
N MET A 177 -6.04 -0.45 -4.97
CA MET A 177 -6.31 0.94 -4.61
C MET A 177 -7.79 1.11 -4.29
N THR A 178 -8.14 2.03 -3.38
CA THR A 178 -9.54 2.44 -3.13
C THR A 178 -9.60 3.90 -2.71
N ASP A 179 -10.79 4.51 -2.83
CA ASP A 179 -11.04 5.87 -2.37
C ASP A 179 -11.55 5.87 -0.92
N LEU A 180 -10.96 6.74 -0.12
CA LEU A 180 -11.34 7.08 1.25
C LEU A 180 -12.00 8.45 1.23
N GLU A 181 -13.24 8.54 1.70
CA GLU A 181 -13.99 9.80 1.73
C GLU A 181 -14.18 10.28 3.17
N LEU A 182 -13.68 11.47 3.50
CA LEU A 182 -13.85 12.09 4.82
C LEU A 182 -15.31 12.51 5.02
N LEU A 183 -15.94 12.06 6.10
CA LEU A 183 -17.35 12.36 6.36
C LEU A 183 -17.60 13.83 6.71
N SER A 184 -16.59 14.53 7.22
CA SER A 184 -16.70 15.93 7.62
C SER A 184 -16.70 16.93 6.45
N SER A 185 -16.21 16.53 5.27
CA SER A 185 -15.94 17.45 4.16
C SER A 185 -16.21 16.85 2.76
N SER A 186 -16.52 15.56 2.67
CA SER A 186 -16.53 14.78 1.43
C SER A 186 -15.22 14.82 0.64
N ALA A 187 -14.13 15.31 1.23
CA ALA A 187 -12.81 15.26 0.62
C ALA A 187 -12.39 13.80 0.43
N LYS A 188 -11.92 13.47 -0.78
CA LYS A 188 -11.49 12.12 -1.13
C LYS A 188 -9.97 11.99 -1.14
N MET A 189 -9.49 10.83 -0.72
CA MET A 189 -8.10 10.42 -0.77
C MET A 189 -8.01 9.02 -1.37
N ARG A 190 -7.16 8.82 -2.39
CA ARG A 190 -6.83 7.48 -2.86
C ARG A 190 -5.85 6.83 -1.88
N ILE A 191 -6.13 5.62 -1.41
CA ILE A 191 -5.27 4.86 -0.49
C ILE A 191 -4.89 3.49 -1.09
N SER A 192 -3.69 3.03 -0.75
CA SER A 192 -3.09 1.80 -1.29
C SER A 192 -3.60 0.54 -0.58
N PHE A 193 -3.54 -0.57 -1.30
CA PHE A 193 -3.45 -1.92 -0.73
C PHE A 193 -2.61 -1.97 0.55
N LEU A 194 -3.07 -2.73 1.54
CA LEU A 194 -2.51 -2.89 2.89
C LEU A 194 -2.59 -1.67 3.80
N THR A 195 -3.24 -0.57 3.39
CA THR A 195 -3.59 0.49 4.32
C THR A 195 -4.49 -0.08 5.42
N ARG A 196 -4.09 0.09 6.69
CA ARG A 196 -4.79 -0.42 7.87
C ARG A 196 -5.30 0.75 8.70
N LEU A 197 -6.60 0.77 8.95
CA LEU A 197 -7.27 1.83 9.72
C LEU A 197 -8.18 1.19 10.78
N PRO A 198 -8.32 1.79 11.98
CA PRO A 198 -9.29 1.31 12.95
C PRO A 198 -10.70 1.37 12.39
N LEU A 199 -11.48 0.31 12.63
CA LEU A 199 -12.92 0.35 12.43
C LEU A 199 -13.51 1.36 13.43
N ALA A 200 -14.44 2.21 12.98
CA ALA A 200 -15.17 3.09 13.88
C ALA A 200 -15.93 2.28 14.94
N THR A 201 -16.28 2.89 16.07
CA THR A 201 -17.13 2.27 17.09
C THR A 201 -18.59 2.19 16.64
N GLU A 202 -19.42 1.41 17.33
CA GLU A 202 -20.88 1.38 17.07
C GLU A 202 -21.53 2.75 17.29
N GLU A 203 -21.08 3.51 18.30
CA GLU A 203 -21.58 4.85 18.61
C GLU A 203 -21.23 5.85 17.48
N GLU A 204 -19.98 5.82 17.02
CA GLU A 204 -19.54 6.64 15.88
C GLU A 204 -20.29 6.25 14.60
N ARG A 205 -20.52 4.95 14.35
CA ARG A 205 -21.35 4.49 13.23
C ARG A 205 -22.81 4.95 13.34
N GLY A 206 -23.40 4.85 14.52
CA GLY A 206 -24.78 5.25 14.78
C GLY A 206 -24.99 6.74 14.53
N THR A 207 -24.05 7.58 14.98
CA THR A 207 -24.08 9.04 14.77
C THR A 207 -24.06 9.39 13.27
N VAL A 208 -23.29 8.67 12.45
CA VAL A 208 -23.24 8.91 11.00
C VAL A 208 -24.56 8.56 10.32
N LEU A 209 -25.18 7.45 10.70
CA LEU A 209 -26.49 7.03 10.14
C LEU A 209 -27.62 8.00 10.51
N GLU A 210 -27.57 8.60 11.69
CA GLU A 210 -28.52 9.65 12.11
C GLU A 210 -28.37 10.93 11.29
N VAL A 211 -27.13 11.29 10.88
CA VAL A 211 -26.87 12.46 10.03
C VAL A 211 -27.33 12.23 8.60
N GLU A 212 -27.02 11.06 8.00
CA GLU A 212 -27.43 10.74 6.62
C GLU A 212 -28.97 10.61 6.48
N SER A 213 -29.65 10.03 7.47
CA SER A 213 -31.12 9.94 7.47
C SER A 213 -31.82 11.28 7.71
N GLY A 214 -31.13 12.25 8.32
CA GLY A 214 -31.61 13.63 8.46
C GLY A 214 -31.55 14.43 7.15
N ASP A 215 -30.59 14.14 6.28
CA ASP A 215 -30.42 14.77 4.96
C ASP A 215 -31.31 14.14 3.87
N GLU A 216 -31.61 12.83 3.94
CA GLU A 216 -32.57 12.17 3.02
C GLU A 216 -34.02 12.66 3.18
N ALA A 217 -34.38 13.25 4.34
CA ALA A 217 -35.73 13.75 4.58
C ALA A 217 -36.14 14.97 3.72
N GLN A 218 -35.23 15.53 2.89
CA GLN A 218 -35.54 16.64 1.99
C GLN A 218 -35.57 16.27 0.50
N ALA A 219 -35.27 15.03 0.12
CA ALA A 219 -35.26 14.60 -1.27
C ALA A 219 -35.89 13.23 -1.41
N GLU A 220 -37.21 13.18 -1.59
CA GLU A 220 -37.95 12.30 -2.53
C GLU A 220 -39.44 12.21 -2.16
N THR A 221 -40.30 12.65 -3.07
CA THR A 221 -41.55 11.93 -3.40
C THR A 221 -41.90 12.21 -4.86
N ASP A 222 -41.42 11.36 -5.76
CA ASP A 222 -42.19 10.81 -6.88
C ASP A 222 -41.31 9.87 -7.71
N PHE A 223 -41.45 8.55 -7.52
CA PHE A 223 -41.81 7.63 -8.61
C PHE A 223 -42.00 6.17 -8.12
N GLN A 224 -43.01 5.50 -8.69
CA GLN A 224 -43.40 4.12 -8.43
C GLN A 224 -42.59 3.10 -9.26
N ALA A 225 -42.50 1.89 -8.69
CA ALA A 225 -41.78 0.72 -9.19
C ALA A 225 -42.54 -0.07 -10.28
N GLU A 226 -41.79 -0.71 -11.18
CA GLU A 226 -42.23 -1.93 -11.87
C GLU A 226 -41.08 -2.96 -12.02
N SER A 227 -41.45 -4.23 -11.82
CA SER A 227 -40.66 -5.46 -11.87
C SER A 227 -40.55 -6.07 -13.27
N VAL A 228 -39.65 -7.05 -13.50
CA VAL A 228 -39.93 -8.39 -14.12
C VAL A 228 -38.65 -9.27 -14.22
N ALA A 229 -38.88 -10.58 -14.24
CA ALA A 229 -38.02 -11.75 -14.01
C ALA A 229 -37.16 -12.30 -15.19
N GLY A 230 -36.24 -13.25 -14.89
CA GLY A 230 -35.42 -14.07 -15.82
C GLY A 230 -36.19 -15.23 -16.52
N PRO A 231 -35.58 -16.26 -17.19
CA PRO A 231 -34.41 -17.05 -16.71
C PRO A 231 -33.48 -17.75 -17.79
N ASP A 232 -32.51 -18.54 -17.26
CA ASP A 232 -31.98 -19.88 -17.65
C ASP A 232 -30.94 -20.22 -18.78
N ALA A 233 -29.83 -20.82 -18.31
CA ALA A 233 -29.05 -22.04 -18.65
C ALA A 233 -28.58 -22.46 -20.08
N GLY A 234 -27.26 -22.77 -20.20
CA GLY A 234 -26.77 -23.94 -20.97
C GLY A 234 -25.39 -23.89 -21.69
N ALA A 235 -24.47 -24.78 -21.28
CA ALA A 235 -23.39 -25.49 -22.05
C ALA A 235 -21.96 -24.89 -22.24
N PHE A 236 -20.95 -25.74 -21.94
CA PHE A 236 -19.49 -25.58 -22.20
C PHE A 236 -19.06 -26.24 -23.54
N PRO A 237 -18.01 -25.71 -24.21
CA PRO A 237 -16.83 -26.53 -24.55
C PRO A 237 -15.45 -25.80 -24.46
N GLN A 238 -14.39 -26.49 -24.87
CA GLN A 238 -12.97 -26.41 -24.46
C GLN A 238 -12.05 -25.33 -25.08
N ALA A 239 -10.96 -25.06 -24.32
CA ALA A 239 -9.56 -24.78 -24.68
C ALA A 239 -9.23 -23.89 -25.90
N GLY A 240 -8.85 -22.64 -25.60
CA GLY A 240 -8.13 -21.73 -26.49
C GLY A 240 -8.06 -20.34 -25.86
N SER A 241 -6.85 -19.78 -25.74
CA SER A 241 -6.54 -18.35 -25.48
C SER A 241 -7.54 -17.58 -24.60
N VAL A 242 -7.26 -17.42 -23.31
CA VAL A 242 -8.12 -16.61 -22.42
C VAL A 242 -8.10 -15.14 -22.88
N PRO A 243 -9.22 -14.59 -23.38
CA PRO A 243 -9.40 -13.15 -23.52
C PRO A 243 -9.91 -12.60 -22.18
N ILE A 244 -9.24 -11.57 -21.67
CA ILE A 244 -9.74 -10.81 -20.51
C ILE A 244 -10.74 -9.76 -20.99
N ASP A 245 -11.96 -10.17 -21.35
CA ASP A 245 -13.10 -9.26 -21.50
C ASP A 245 -14.37 -9.97 -21.02
N GLY A 246 -15.02 -9.42 -20.00
CA GLY A 246 -16.28 -9.95 -19.51
C GLY A 246 -16.69 -9.61 -18.08
N PHE A 247 -16.38 -8.43 -17.53
CA PHE A 247 -17.23 -7.85 -16.49
C PHE A 247 -18.23 -6.93 -17.18
N GLY A 248 -19.42 -7.48 -17.45
CA GLY A 248 -20.49 -6.75 -18.08
C GLY A 248 -20.89 -5.52 -17.27
N ALA A 249 -20.94 -4.38 -17.95
CA ALA A 249 -21.73 -3.23 -17.56
C ALA A 249 -23.21 -3.66 -17.50
N GLY A 250 -23.63 -4.09 -16.31
CA GLY A 250 -25.03 -4.23 -15.93
C GLY A 250 -25.25 -3.30 -14.74
N ALA A 251 -25.78 -2.12 -15.01
CA ALA A 251 -26.26 -1.20 -13.99
C ALA A 251 -27.41 -1.87 -13.23
N ASN A 252 -27.09 -2.55 -12.14
CA ASN A 252 -28.04 -2.94 -11.11
C ASN A 252 -27.72 -2.11 -9.88
N SER A 253 -28.66 -1.24 -9.52
CA SER A 253 -28.70 -0.42 -8.31
C SER A 253 -28.75 -1.29 -7.04
N ARG A 254 -27.63 -1.91 -6.68
CA ARG A 254 -27.33 -2.26 -5.29
C ARG A 254 -26.51 -1.10 -4.77
N GLY A 255 -27.06 -0.31 -3.84
CA GLY A 255 -26.32 0.78 -3.21
C GLY A 255 -24.95 0.29 -2.77
N ASP A 256 -23.89 1.01 -3.14
CA ASP A 256 -22.54 0.69 -2.70
C ASP A 256 -22.53 0.65 -1.17
N SER A 257 -22.17 -0.50 -0.59
CA SER A 257 -22.04 -0.61 0.87
C SER A 257 -20.68 -0.06 1.30
N PHE A 258 -20.66 0.67 2.40
CA PHE A 258 -19.46 1.30 2.95
C PHE A 258 -19.14 0.79 4.35
N VAL A 259 -17.87 0.95 4.75
CA VAL A 259 -17.41 0.76 6.12
C VAL A 259 -16.87 2.09 6.63
N VAL A 260 -17.25 2.47 7.84
CA VAL A 260 -16.75 3.67 8.51
C VAL A 260 -15.52 3.35 9.33
N VAL A 261 -14.45 4.13 9.15
CA VAL A 261 -13.15 3.97 9.78
C VAL A 261 -12.71 5.25 10.47
N GLN A 262 -11.87 5.10 11.49
CA GLN A 262 -11.15 6.21 12.08
C GLN A 262 -9.89 6.49 11.27
N THR A 263 -9.59 7.76 11.04
CA THR A 263 -8.42 8.20 10.28
C THR A 263 -7.70 9.34 11.01
N PRO A 264 -6.44 9.63 10.66
CA PRO A 264 -5.77 10.85 11.10
C PRO A 264 -6.55 12.16 10.90
N HIS A 265 -7.53 12.18 9.98
CA HIS A 265 -8.35 13.36 9.67
C HIS A 265 -9.81 13.23 10.14
N GLY A 266 -10.11 12.30 11.04
CA GLY A 266 -11.46 12.03 11.55
C GLY A 266 -12.12 10.83 10.87
N LEU A 267 -13.45 10.73 11.00
CA LEU A 267 -14.19 9.61 10.42
C LEU A 267 -14.25 9.69 8.90
N ALA A 268 -14.09 8.53 8.27
CA ALA A 268 -14.15 8.39 6.83
C ALA A 268 -14.88 7.12 6.44
N ARG A 269 -15.37 7.05 5.20
CA ARG A 269 -15.95 5.83 4.62
C ARG A 269 -15.09 5.27 3.51
N ILE A 270 -15.05 3.93 3.43
CA ILE A 270 -14.38 3.17 2.38
C ILE A 270 -15.37 2.15 1.82
N ARG A 271 -15.31 1.89 0.51
CA ARG A 271 -16.15 0.88 -0.13
C ARG A 271 -15.92 -0.49 0.50
N ARG A 272 -16.99 -1.16 0.92
CA ARG A 272 -16.94 -2.47 1.59
C ARG A 272 -16.28 -3.54 0.74
N ALA A 273 -16.49 -3.52 -0.57
CA ALA A 273 -15.94 -4.50 -1.50
C ALA A 273 -14.40 -4.44 -1.60
N ASP A 274 -13.79 -3.31 -1.23
CA ASP A 274 -12.35 -3.08 -1.38
C ASP A 274 -11.56 -3.40 -0.11
N VAL A 275 -12.24 -3.78 0.97
CA VAL A 275 -11.65 -3.92 2.30
C VAL A 275 -12.06 -5.22 2.99
N GLN A 276 -11.23 -5.64 3.94
CA GLN A 276 -11.56 -6.69 4.89
C GLN A 276 -11.52 -6.14 6.30
N VAL A 277 -12.53 -6.50 7.10
CA VAL A 277 -12.52 -6.23 8.55
C VAL A 277 -11.82 -7.40 9.23
N VAL A 278 -10.84 -7.08 10.07
CA VAL A 278 -10.10 -8.05 10.86
C VAL A 278 -10.34 -7.74 12.33
N ALA A 279 -10.85 -8.74 13.06
CA ALA A 279 -11.28 -8.58 14.44
C ALA A 279 -10.09 -8.52 15.42
N GLU A 280 -9.04 -9.30 15.17
CA GLU A 280 -7.92 -9.42 16.09
C GLU A 280 -6.78 -8.43 15.78
N PRO A 281 -6.17 -7.81 16.81
CA PRO A 281 -4.95 -7.01 16.65
C PRO A 281 -3.81 -7.82 16.02
N GLY A 282 -3.13 -7.25 15.03
CA GLY A 282 -1.98 -7.88 14.35
C GLY A 282 -2.27 -8.93 13.32
N GLU A 283 -3.52 -9.36 13.20
CA GLU A 283 -3.90 -10.25 12.11
C GLU A 283 -3.97 -9.42 10.82
N TYR A 284 -3.12 -9.74 9.87
CA TYR A 284 -3.34 -9.35 8.48
C TYR A 284 -4.23 -10.41 7.84
N PRO A 285 -5.09 -10.02 6.89
CA PRO A 285 -6.05 -10.95 6.34
C PRO A 285 -5.30 -12.16 5.77
N ALA A 286 -5.71 -13.34 6.17
CA ALA A 286 -5.31 -14.57 5.49
C ALA A 286 -6.14 -14.63 4.20
N VAL A 287 -5.82 -13.79 3.21
CA VAL A 287 -6.53 -13.76 1.92
C VAL A 287 -6.13 -14.99 1.11
N HIS A 288 -6.58 -16.16 1.57
CA HIS A 288 -6.50 -17.42 0.86
C HIS A 288 -7.89 -17.66 0.25
N PRO A 289 -8.02 -17.71 -1.09
CA PRO A 289 -9.15 -18.37 -1.70
C PRO A 289 -9.34 -19.76 -1.09
N ASP A 290 -10.58 -20.22 -0.90
CA ASP A 290 -10.88 -21.53 -0.31
C ASP A 290 -10.03 -22.64 -0.94
N GLY A 291 -9.33 -23.40 -0.09
CA GLY A 291 -8.49 -24.53 -0.50
C GLY A 291 -7.05 -24.21 -0.90
N GLN A 292 -6.61 -22.94 -0.85
CA GLN A 292 -5.20 -22.58 -1.07
C GLN A 292 -4.36 -22.61 0.21
N ASN A 293 -3.11 -23.05 0.11
CA ASN A 293 -2.13 -22.84 1.18
C ASN A 293 -1.58 -21.40 1.16
N LYS A 294 -0.84 -21.02 2.20
CA LYS A 294 -0.28 -19.66 2.34
C LYS A 294 0.60 -19.26 1.15
N GLY A 295 1.44 -20.18 0.68
CA GLY A 295 2.31 -19.97 -0.46
C GLY A 295 1.56 -19.64 -1.76
N GLN A 296 0.50 -20.39 -2.07
CA GLN A 296 -0.34 -20.15 -3.23
C GLN A 296 -1.03 -18.79 -3.18
N ALA A 297 -1.49 -18.36 -2.00
CA ALA A 297 -2.11 -17.06 -1.85
C ALA A 297 -1.13 -15.90 -1.97
N ILE A 298 0.10 -16.03 -1.47
CA ILE A 298 1.16 -15.02 -1.70
C ILE A 298 1.32 -14.79 -3.20
N VAL A 299 1.36 -15.87 -4.00
CA VAL A 299 1.45 -15.78 -5.46
C VAL A 299 0.17 -15.20 -6.07
N ALA A 300 -1.01 -15.54 -5.53
CA ALA A 300 -2.28 -14.96 -5.98
C ALA A 300 -2.32 -13.45 -5.76
N GLN A 301 -1.87 -12.96 -4.60
CA GLN A 301 -1.74 -11.52 -4.33
C GLN A 301 -0.74 -10.88 -5.28
N ALA A 302 0.43 -11.49 -5.45
CA ALA A 302 1.49 -11.00 -6.35
C ALA A 302 0.98 -10.78 -7.78
N LYS A 303 0.18 -11.71 -8.31
CA LYS A 303 -0.37 -11.64 -9.68
C LYS A 303 -1.30 -10.45 -9.91
N ARG A 304 -1.92 -9.89 -8.88
CA ARG A 304 -2.81 -8.72 -8.98
C ARG A 304 -2.08 -7.43 -9.36
N PHE A 305 -0.76 -7.43 -9.22
CA PHE A 305 0.10 -6.29 -9.51
C PHE A 305 0.92 -6.46 -10.78
N LEU A 306 0.68 -7.50 -11.59
CA LEU A 306 1.34 -7.66 -12.89
C LEU A 306 1.20 -6.38 -13.73
N GLY A 307 2.31 -5.89 -14.26
CA GLY A 307 2.36 -4.64 -15.03
C GLY A 307 2.54 -3.37 -14.20
N LEU A 308 2.45 -3.42 -12.86
CA LEU A 308 2.73 -2.27 -12.00
C LEU A 308 4.21 -1.85 -12.11
N PRO A 309 4.52 -0.59 -12.47
CA PRO A 309 5.90 -0.13 -12.60
C PRO A 309 6.69 -0.21 -11.29
N TYR A 310 7.98 -0.53 -11.40
CA TYR A 310 8.91 -0.52 -10.29
C TYR A 310 9.12 0.89 -9.72
N LEU A 311 9.28 0.97 -8.39
CA LEU A 311 9.73 2.18 -7.69
C LEU A 311 10.73 1.80 -6.59
N TRP A 312 11.94 2.37 -6.62
CA TRP A 312 12.93 2.16 -5.56
C TRP A 312 12.40 2.66 -4.21
N GLY A 313 12.52 1.85 -3.15
CA GLY A 313 11.95 2.15 -1.84
C GLY A 313 10.43 1.91 -1.75
N GLY A 314 9.79 1.53 -2.86
CA GLY A 314 8.34 1.40 -2.98
C GLY A 314 7.73 0.31 -2.08
N MET A 315 6.67 0.67 -1.35
CA MET A 315 5.90 -0.21 -0.45
C MET A 315 4.39 -0.09 -0.67
N SER A 316 3.97 0.37 -1.85
CA SER A 316 2.57 0.68 -2.11
C SER A 316 2.16 0.30 -3.53
N ALA A 317 0.86 0.27 -3.79
CA ALA A 317 0.31 -0.03 -5.10
C ALA A 317 0.57 1.07 -6.16
N TRP A 318 1.26 2.16 -5.81
CA TRP A 318 1.81 3.12 -6.77
C TRP A 318 3.17 2.66 -7.34
N GLY A 319 3.80 1.66 -6.72
CA GLY A 319 5.05 1.04 -7.17
C GLY A 319 5.76 0.34 -6.02
N TYR A 320 6.31 -0.84 -6.31
CA TYR A 320 7.10 -1.62 -5.35
C TYR A 320 8.55 -1.75 -5.83
N ASP A 321 9.50 -1.80 -4.90
CA ASP A 321 10.80 -2.44 -5.17
C ASP A 321 10.73 -3.95 -4.94
N CYS A 322 11.82 -4.67 -5.22
CA CYS A 322 11.84 -6.13 -5.16
C CYS A 322 11.48 -6.67 -3.77
N SER A 323 12.07 -6.11 -2.70
CA SER A 323 11.86 -6.62 -1.34
C SER A 323 10.61 -6.04 -0.69
N GLY A 324 10.18 -4.84 -1.09
CA GLY A 324 8.91 -4.27 -0.70
C GLY A 324 7.72 -4.99 -1.32
N PHE A 325 7.87 -5.48 -2.55
CA PHE A 325 6.91 -6.39 -3.18
C PHE A 325 6.82 -7.71 -2.41
N ALA A 326 7.96 -8.38 -2.17
CA ALA A 326 8.02 -9.61 -1.38
C ALA A 326 7.38 -9.43 0.01
N HIS A 327 7.75 -8.35 0.71
CA HIS A 327 7.21 -7.99 2.02
C HIS A 327 5.69 -7.82 1.97
N SER A 328 5.19 -7.01 1.03
CA SER A 328 3.76 -6.70 0.95
C SER A 328 2.92 -7.94 0.64
N MET A 329 3.39 -8.83 -0.25
CA MET A 329 2.64 -10.04 -0.59
C MET A 329 2.61 -11.07 0.55
N HIS A 330 3.66 -11.12 1.36
CA HIS A 330 3.68 -11.93 2.59
C HIS A 330 2.79 -11.30 3.67
N LEU A 331 2.86 -9.97 3.82
CA LEU A 331 2.05 -9.23 4.78
C LEU A 331 0.56 -9.41 4.51
N ALA A 332 0.15 -9.38 3.24
CA ALA A 332 -1.21 -9.68 2.78
C ALA A 332 -1.70 -11.10 3.07
N CYS A 333 -0.83 -11.96 3.60
CA CYS A 333 -1.12 -13.34 4.00
C CYS A 333 -0.79 -13.59 5.49
N GLY A 334 -0.71 -12.55 6.33
CA GLY A 334 -0.44 -12.70 7.75
C GLY A 334 1.02 -12.94 8.11
N ILE A 335 1.96 -12.74 7.17
CA ILE A 335 3.37 -13.10 7.35
C ILE A 335 4.22 -11.83 7.29
N VAL A 336 4.70 -11.38 8.45
CA VAL A 336 5.62 -10.24 8.54
C VAL A 336 7.04 -10.73 8.27
N ILE A 337 7.69 -10.13 7.27
CA ILE A 337 9.10 -10.40 6.93
C ILE A 337 9.91 -9.09 6.95
N PRO A 338 11.25 -9.13 7.04
CA PRO A 338 12.06 -7.92 6.97
C PRO A 338 11.81 -7.09 5.71
N ARG A 339 12.05 -5.78 5.76
CA ARG A 339 11.82 -4.87 4.62
C ARG A 339 12.86 -5.01 3.50
N ASP A 340 14.11 -5.29 3.84
CA ASP A 340 15.24 -5.34 2.90
C ASP A 340 15.56 -6.78 2.48
N ALA A 341 15.86 -7.00 1.20
CA ALA A 341 16.19 -8.32 0.64
C ALA A 341 17.33 -9.02 1.39
N SER A 342 18.37 -8.27 1.79
CA SER A 342 19.52 -8.81 2.52
C SER A 342 19.12 -9.38 3.89
N ALA A 343 18.17 -8.75 4.58
CA ALA A 343 17.65 -9.26 5.85
C ALA A 343 16.69 -10.44 5.60
N GLN A 344 15.80 -10.33 4.60
CA GLN A 344 14.90 -11.42 4.20
C GLN A 344 15.67 -12.71 3.86
N ALA A 345 16.87 -12.63 3.29
CA ALA A 345 17.70 -13.79 2.94
C ALA A 345 18.28 -14.54 4.17
N LEU A 346 18.26 -13.93 5.35
CA LEU A 346 18.86 -14.47 6.58
C LEU A 346 17.87 -15.16 7.52
N HIS A 347 16.56 -14.96 7.32
CA HIS A 347 15.50 -15.55 8.13
C HIS A 347 14.62 -16.52 7.32
N GLY A 348 13.70 -17.19 8.00
CA GLY A 348 12.88 -18.26 7.40
C GLY A 348 13.64 -19.58 7.20
N ALA A 349 12.91 -20.62 6.80
CA ALA A 349 13.49 -21.93 6.52
C ALA A 349 14.28 -21.90 5.21
N SER A 350 15.50 -22.44 5.19
CA SER A 350 16.28 -22.61 3.96
C SER A 350 15.68 -23.73 3.13
N ILE A 351 15.40 -23.48 1.85
CA ILE A 351 14.76 -24.46 0.96
C ILE A 351 15.72 -24.86 -0.16
N PRO A 352 16.01 -26.16 -0.36
CA PRO A 352 16.78 -26.61 -1.51
C PRO A 352 15.95 -26.53 -2.81
N PRO A 353 16.57 -26.40 -3.99
CA PRO A 353 15.86 -26.21 -5.26
C PRO A 353 14.75 -27.23 -5.56
N GLU A 354 14.95 -28.49 -5.19
CA GLU A 354 14.01 -29.60 -5.38
C GLU A 354 12.76 -29.53 -4.48
N GLU A 355 12.78 -28.73 -3.42
CA GLU A 355 11.68 -28.57 -2.47
C GLU A 355 10.94 -27.23 -2.61
N LEU A 356 11.28 -26.44 -3.64
CA LEU A 356 10.65 -25.16 -3.91
C LEU A 356 9.14 -25.29 -4.11
N GLN A 357 8.39 -24.43 -3.40
CA GLN A 357 6.94 -24.34 -3.48
C GLN A 357 6.50 -22.89 -3.70
N PRO A 358 5.34 -22.66 -4.35
CA PRO A 358 4.81 -21.32 -4.55
C PRO A 358 4.85 -20.48 -3.28
N GLY A 359 5.31 -19.23 -3.37
CA GLY A 359 5.46 -18.33 -2.22
C GLY A 359 6.83 -18.35 -1.55
N ASP A 360 7.72 -19.30 -1.89
CA ASP A 360 9.12 -19.23 -1.47
C ASP A 360 9.82 -18.01 -2.06
N LEU A 361 10.70 -17.38 -1.28
CA LEU A 361 11.51 -16.27 -1.74
C LEU A 361 12.82 -16.78 -2.33
N LEU A 362 13.16 -16.26 -3.51
CA LEU A 362 14.39 -16.55 -4.26
C LEU A 362 15.29 -15.32 -4.19
N PHE A 363 16.49 -15.47 -3.64
CA PHE A 363 17.44 -14.38 -3.48
C PHE A 363 18.58 -14.48 -4.49
N PHE A 364 18.97 -13.32 -5.01
CA PHE A 364 20.03 -13.19 -6.00
C PHE A 364 21.11 -12.26 -5.47
N ALA A 365 22.36 -12.69 -5.62
CA ALA A 365 23.52 -11.97 -5.14
C ALA A 365 24.52 -11.72 -6.27
N TYR A 366 25.22 -10.58 -6.17
CA TYR A 366 26.30 -10.22 -7.09
C TYR A 366 27.36 -11.33 -7.14
N GLU A 367 28.26 -11.25 -8.12
CA GLU A 367 29.38 -12.20 -8.25
C GLU A 367 28.90 -13.66 -8.40
N GLN A 368 27.83 -13.86 -9.18
CA GLN A 368 27.24 -15.19 -9.44
C GLN A 368 26.83 -15.89 -8.13
N GLY A 369 26.07 -15.19 -7.29
CA GLY A 369 25.50 -15.75 -6.06
C GLY A 369 26.45 -15.75 -4.85
N LYS A 370 27.66 -15.20 -4.97
CA LYS A 370 28.70 -15.25 -3.91
C LYS A 370 28.86 -13.95 -3.12
N GLY A 371 28.37 -12.85 -3.67
CA GLY A 371 28.51 -11.51 -3.11
C GLY A 371 27.30 -11.10 -2.25
N ARG A 372 27.05 -9.79 -2.26
CA ARG A 372 25.90 -9.17 -1.58
C ARG A 372 24.59 -9.50 -2.31
N VAL A 373 23.56 -9.87 -1.56
CA VAL A 373 22.17 -9.96 -2.05
C VAL A 373 21.72 -8.57 -2.53
N HIS A 374 21.16 -8.52 -3.73
CA HIS A 374 20.66 -7.27 -4.33
C HIS A 374 19.27 -7.39 -4.93
N HIS A 375 18.75 -8.61 -5.09
CA HIS A 375 17.42 -8.83 -5.62
C HIS A 375 16.71 -9.99 -4.92
N VAL A 376 15.38 -9.93 -4.92
CA VAL A 376 14.50 -11.00 -4.44
C VAL A 376 13.30 -11.13 -5.35
N GLY A 377 12.85 -12.36 -5.58
CA GLY A 377 11.57 -12.66 -6.21
C GLY A 377 10.82 -13.76 -5.49
N ILE A 378 9.57 -13.97 -5.87
CA ILE A 378 8.67 -14.98 -5.28
C ILE A 378 8.54 -16.13 -6.27
N TYR A 379 8.88 -17.34 -5.86
CA TYR A 379 8.67 -18.54 -6.67
C TYR A 379 7.17 -18.74 -6.91
N ALA A 380 6.78 -18.89 -8.18
CA ALA A 380 5.40 -18.94 -8.60
C ALA A 380 4.93 -20.37 -8.98
N GLY A 381 5.79 -21.38 -8.78
CA GLY A 381 5.59 -22.75 -9.26
C GLY A 381 6.12 -22.95 -10.68
N ASP A 382 6.22 -24.21 -11.10
CA ASP A 382 6.59 -24.62 -12.47
C ASP A 382 7.85 -23.93 -13.03
N GLY A 383 8.86 -23.68 -12.19
CA GLY A 383 10.10 -23.01 -12.60
C GLY A 383 9.95 -21.50 -12.88
N HIS A 384 8.83 -20.88 -12.50
CA HIS A 384 8.57 -19.45 -12.69
C HIS A 384 8.79 -18.65 -11.41
N MET A 385 9.07 -17.37 -11.59
CA MET A 385 9.21 -16.38 -10.53
C MET A 385 8.38 -15.15 -10.88
N ILE A 386 7.71 -14.57 -9.88
CA ILE A 386 7.09 -13.25 -9.97
C ILE A 386 7.87 -12.26 -9.11
N HIS A 387 8.17 -11.07 -9.63
CA HIS A 387 8.96 -10.06 -8.92
C HIS A 387 8.67 -8.64 -9.42
N SER A 388 9.16 -7.64 -8.68
CA SER A 388 9.33 -6.26 -9.16
C SER A 388 10.82 -6.04 -9.48
N PRO A 389 11.25 -6.07 -10.75
CA PRO A 389 12.65 -6.23 -11.14
C PRO A 389 13.53 -4.99 -10.97
N ASP A 390 13.24 -3.91 -11.70
CA ASP A 390 14.09 -2.72 -11.76
C ASP A 390 13.33 -1.50 -12.35
N SER A 391 13.93 -0.31 -12.24
CA SER A 391 13.30 0.98 -12.60
C SER A 391 12.94 1.15 -14.08
N ALA A 392 13.38 0.25 -14.96
CA ALA A 392 13.05 0.27 -16.38
C ALA A 392 11.88 -0.68 -16.72
N SER A 393 11.33 -1.37 -15.72
CA SER A 393 10.45 -2.51 -15.89
C SER A 393 9.26 -2.44 -14.92
N SER A 394 8.36 -3.41 -15.05
CA SER A 394 7.19 -3.58 -14.20
C SER A 394 7.19 -4.95 -13.55
N VAL A 395 6.30 -5.15 -12.57
CA VAL A 395 6.05 -6.47 -12.00
C VAL A 395 5.73 -7.47 -13.12
N GLU A 396 6.45 -8.59 -13.14
CA GLU A 396 6.39 -9.58 -14.20
C GLU A 396 6.48 -11.00 -13.66
N LEU A 397 5.92 -11.95 -14.41
CA LEU A 397 6.03 -13.38 -14.18
C LEU A 397 6.91 -13.99 -15.27
N ILE A 398 8.07 -14.53 -14.89
CA ILE A 398 9.10 -14.98 -15.83
C ILE A 398 9.60 -16.39 -15.50
N PRO A 399 10.02 -17.18 -16.50
CA PRO A 399 10.73 -18.44 -16.24
C PRO A 399 12.10 -18.14 -15.64
N LEU A 400 12.49 -18.84 -14.57
CA LEU A 400 13.81 -18.68 -13.96
C LEU A 400 14.92 -19.13 -14.91
N LYS A 401 14.69 -20.22 -15.64
CA LYS A 401 15.66 -20.77 -16.58
C LYS A 401 15.88 -19.79 -17.73
N GLY A 402 17.13 -19.33 -17.89
CA GLY A 402 17.51 -18.40 -18.96
C GLY A 402 17.23 -16.93 -18.65
N TYR A 403 16.71 -16.62 -17.45
CA TYR A 403 16.56 -15.25 -17.00
C TYR A 403 17.91 -14.61 -16.62
N LYS A 404 18.03 -13.29 -16.75
CA LYS A 404 19.29 -12.54 -16.56
C LYS A 404 19.92 -12.71 -15.18
N LEU A 405 19.13 -13.02 -14.14
CA LEU A 405 19.61 -13.25 -12.78
C LEU A 405 19.76 -14.74 -12.42
N ALA A 406 19.53 -15.68 -13.35
CA ALA A 406 19.50 -17.10 -13.03
C ALA A 406 20.81 -17.60 -12.37
N ASP A 407 21.96 -17.15 -12.89
CA ASP A 407 23.29 -17.54 -12.37
C ASP A 407 23.67 -16.81 -11.07
N GLU A 408 22.82 -15.88 -10.60
CA GLU A 408 23.03 -15.13 -9.36
C GLU A 408 22.22 -15.70 -8.19
N HIS A 409 21.39 -16.72 -8.41
CA HIS A 409 20.60 -17.34 -7.35
C HIS A 409 21.52 -17.90 -6.26
N CYS A 410 21.33 -17.45 -5.01
CA CYS A 410 22.22 -17.79 -3.90
C CYS A 410 21.53 -18.56 -2.78
N VAL A 411 20.27 -18.25 -2.46
CA VAL A 411 19.50 -18.95 -1.42
C VAL A 411 18.00 -18.82 -1.68
N SER A 412 17.23 -19.79 -1.20
CA SER A 412 15.77 -19.74 -1.16
C SER A 412 15.26 -19.84 0.27
N ARG A 413 14.26 -19.03 0.64
CA ARG A 413 13.68 -19.02 1.99
C ARG A 413 12.17 -19.20 1.96
N ARG A 414 11.65 -20.00 2.90
CA ARG A 414 10.21 -20.14 3.18
C ARG A 414 9.84 -19.49 4.50
N TYR A 415 8.81 -18.67 4.48
CA TYR A 415 8.28 -17.93 5.64
C TYR A 415 6.89 -18.40 6.11
N TRP A 416 6.36 -19.44 5.47
CA TRP A 416 5.04 -19.98 5.75
C TRP A 416 5.13 -21.49 5.99
N THR A 417 4.16 -22.02 6.75
CA THR A 417 4.05 -23.42 7.13
C THR A 417 2.81 -24.05 6.54
#